data_AF-B2ZUA1-F1
#
_entry.id   AF-B2ZUA1-F1
#
_cell.length_a   1.000
_cell.length_b   1.000
_cell.length_c   1.000
_cell.angle_alpha   90.00
_cell.angle_beta   90.00
_cell.angle_gamma   90.00
#
_symmetry.space_group_name_H-M   'P 1'
#
loop_
_entity.id
_entity.type
_entity.pdbx_description
1 polymer ?
#
loop_
_entity_poly.entity_id
_entity_poly.type
_entity_poly.pdbx_seq_one_letter_code
_entity_poly.pdbx_strand_id
1 'polypeptide(L)'
;HSYHMVDPSPWPIFGAAAALLTTSGLIMWFHYSSTTLLTMGLLSMLLVMLQWWRDVVRESTFQGHHTPTVQKGLRYGMILFITSEAFFFLGFFWAFFHSSLAPTPELGGQWPPTGVKPLNPLEV
;
A
#
# COMPACT_ATOMS: atom_id res chain seq x y z
N HIS A 1 32.22 -11.33 2.09
CA HIS A 1 31.38 -10.21 1.61
C HIS A 1 30.58 -9.65 2.79
N SER A 2 30.12 -8.39 2.74
CA SER A 2 29.35 -7.76 3.84
C SER A 2 27.83 -7.79 3.65
N TYR A 3 27.35 -8.46 2.60
CA TYR A 3 25.92 -8.69 2.34
C TYR A 3 25.36 -9.84 3.17
N HIS A 4 24.07 -9.73 3.51
CA HIS A 4 23.28 -10.77 4.16
C HIS A 4 22.79 -11.78 3.12
N MET A 5 23.09 -13.06 3.34
CA MET A 5 22.53 -14.18 2.57
C MET A 5 21.34 -14.73 3.35
N VAL A 6 20.13 -14.41 2.89
CA VAL A 6 18.89 -14.76 3.60
C VAL A 6 18.59 -16.25 3.43
N ASP A 7 18.19 -16.91 4.50
CA ASP A 7 17.76 -18.30 4.48
C ASP A 7 16.45 -18.48 3.68
N PRO A 8 16.18 -19.67 3.11
CA PRO A 8 14.91 -19.94 2.46
C PRO A 8 13.72 -19.64 3.37
N SER A 9 12.86 -18.71 2.95
CA SER A 9 11.70 -18.28 3.72
C SER A 9 10.40 -18.64 2.99
N PRO A 10 9.36 -19.12 3.70
CA PRO A 10 8.07 -19.41 3.09
C PRO A 10 7.19 -18.15 2.91
N TRP A 11 7.55 -17.02 3.51
CA TRP A 11 6.71 -15.82 3.50
C TRP A 11 6.41 -15.24 2.12
N PRO A 12 7.32 -15.27 1.12
CA PRO A 12 7.01 -14.79 -0.23
C PRO A 12 5.85 -15.54 -0.89
N ILE A 13 5.82 -16.87 -0.80
CA ILE A 13 4.76 -17.67 -1.44
C ILE A 13 3.42 -17.51 -0.70
N PHE A 14 3.44 -17.45 0.63
CA PHE A 14 2.23 -17.18 1.41
C PHE A 14 1.70 -15.77 1.19
N GLY A 15 2.58 -14.76 1.04
CA GLY A 15 2.20 -13.40 0.70
C GLY A 15 1.54 -13.31 -0.68
N ALA A 16 2.09 -14.01 -1.69
CA ALA A 16 1.49 -14.08 -3.02
C ALA A 16 0.09 -14.74 -2.99
N ALA A 17 -0.06 -15.84 -2.24
CA ALA A 17 -1.36 -16.49 -2.05
C ALA A 17 -2.36 -15.58 -1.32
N ALA A 18 -1.94 -14.89 -0.26
CA ALA A 18 -2.78 -13.93 0.46
C ALA A 18 -3.23 -12.75 -0.43
N ALA A 19 -2.35 -12.26 -1.31
CA ALA A 19 -2.70 -11.22 -2.28
C ALA A 19 -3.76 -11.71 -3.27
N LEU A 20 -3.61 -12.94 -3.79
CA LEU A 20 -4.60 -13.56 -4.67
C LEU A 20 -5.96 -13.74 -3.97
N LEU A 21 -5.98 -14.21 -2.72
CA LEU A 21 -7.21 -14.33 -1.94
C LEU A 21 -7.87 -12.98 -1.69
N THR A 22 -7.08 -11.93 -1.47
CA THR A 22 -7.60 -10.57 -1.24
C THR A 22 -8.23 -9.99 -2.51
N THR A 23 -7.55 -10.10 -3.66
CA THR A 23 -8.07 -9.56 -4.94
C THR A 23 -9.28 -10.34 -5.44
N SER A 24 -9.24 -11.68 -5.39
CA SER A 24 -10.41 -12.51 -5.69
C SER A 24 -11.55 -12.30 -4.68
N GLY A 25 -11.22 -12.06 -3.40
CA GLY A 25 -12.18 -11.70 -2.36
C GLY A 25 -12.90 -10.39 -2.63
N LEU A 26 -12.20 -9.37 -3.15
CA LEU A 26 -12.82 -8.11 -3.58
C LEU A 26 -13.81 -8.33 -4.74
N ILE A 27 -13.46 -9.18 -5.71
CA ILE A 27 -14.36 -9.56 -6.81
C ILE A 27 -15.61 -10.26 -6.24
N MET A 28 -15.42 -11.20 -5.32
CA MET A 28 -16.54 -11.91 -4.66
C MET A 28 -17.44 -10.98 -3.88
N TRP A 29 -16.87 -9.97 -3.22
CA TRP A 29 -17.66 -8.98 -2.50
C TRP A 29 -18.48 -8.10 -3.45
N PHE A 30 -17.87 -7.55 -4.50
CA PHE A 30 -18.56 -6.62 -5.41
C PHE A 30 -19.60 -7.30 -6.31
N HIS A 31 -19.40 -8.55 -6.71
CA HIS A 31 -20.30 -9.24 -7.63
C HIS A 31 -21.28 -10.23 -6.96
N TYR A 32 -20.89 -10.80 -5.83
CA TYR A 32 -21.66 -11.87 -5.17
C TYR A 32 -22.02 -11.54 -3.72
N SER A 33 -21.74 -10.30 -3.26
CA SER A 33 -22.03 -9.82 -1.91
C SER A 33 -21.44 -10.70 -0.78
N SER A 34 -20.43 -11.51 -1.08
CA SER A 34 -19.79 -12.42 -0.12
C SER A 34 -18.43 -11.88 0.30
N THR A 35 -18.24 -11.68 1.59
CA THR A 35 -16.99 -11.12 2.17
C THR A 35 -16.06 -12.20 2.73
N THR A 36 -16.47 -13.47 2.74
CA THR A 36 -15.73 -14.55 3.41
C THR A 36 -14.31 -14.69 2.86
N LEU A 37 -14.17 -14.74 1.54
CA LEU A 37 -12.87 -14.86 0.88
C LEU A 37 -11.98 -13.63 1.12
N LEU A 38 -12.57 -12.43 1.09
CA LEU A 38 -11.86 -11.18 1.39
C LEU A 38 -11.32 -11.17 2.83
N THR A 39 -12.15 -11.53 3.81
CA THR A 39 -11.72 -11.57 5.22
C THR A 39 -10.60 -12.58 5.44
N MET A 40 -10.65 -13.76 4.83
CA MET A 40 -9.56 -14.74 4.87
C MET A 40 -8.28 -14.22 4.20
N GLY A 41 -8.40 -13.55 3.05
CA GLY A 41 -7.28 -12.89 2.36
C GLY A 41 -6.60 -11.83 3.23
N LEU A 42 -7.37 -10.94 3.86
CA LEU A 42 -6.85 -9.89 4.73
C LEU A 42 -6.19 -10.46 5.99
N LEU A 43 -6.80 -11.46 6.63
CA LEU A 43 -6.23 -12.12 7.81
C LEU A 43 -4.92 -12.85 7.47
N SER A 44 -4.89 -13.60 6.36
CA SER A 44 -3.66 -14.26 5.92
C SER A 44 -2.56 -13.26 5.57
N MET A 45 -2.88 -12.15 4.91
CA MET A 45 -1.92 -11.09 4.60
C MET A 45 -1.33 -10.49 5.88
N LEU A 46 -2.17 -10.17 6.87
CA LEU A 46 -1.70 -9.65 8.16
C LEU A 46 -0.77 -10.64 8.87
N LEU A 47 -1.13 -11.93 8.89
CA LEU A 47 -0.29 -12.98 9.47
C LEU A 47 1.07 -13.07 8.77
N VAL A 48 1.12 -13.01 7.44
CA VAL A 48 2.38 -13.04 6.68
C VAL A 48 3.24 -11.82 7.04
N MET A 49 2.67 -10.62 7.04
CA MET A 49 3.41 -9.40 7.40
C MET A 49 4.00 -9.47 8.81
N LEU A 50 3.20 -9.89 9.80
CA LEU A 50 3.66 -10.00 11.19
C LEU A 50 4.79 -11.03 11.35
N GLN A 51 4.66 -12.20 10.72
CA GLN A 51 5.67 -13.26 10.83
C GLN A 51 6.95 -12.92 10.05
N TRP A 52 6.82 -12.30 8.88
CA TRP A 52 7.97 -11.88 8.08
C TRP A 52 8.75 -10.77 8.79
N TRP A 53 8.08 -9.74 9.29
CA TRP A 53 8.79 -8.68 10.03
C TRP A 53 9.39 -9.17 11.34
N ARG A 54 8.75 -10.13 12.03
CA ARG A 54 9.35 -10.79 13.20
C ARG A 54 10.68 -11.45 12.82
N ASP A 55 10.75 -12.12 11.67
CA ASP A 55 11.97 -12.80 11.23
C ASP A 55 13.06 -11.79 10.84
N VAL A 56 12.72 -10.68 10.16
CA VAL A 56 13.67 -9.56 9.91
C VAL A 56 14.20 -8.95 11.21
N VAL A 57 13.36 -8.80 12.25
CA VAL A 57 13.80 -8.34 13.57
C VAL A 57 14.77 -9.35 14.20
N ARG A 58 14.56 -10.66 13.99
CA ARG A 58 15.48 -11.69 14.49
C ARG A 58 16.83 -11.69 13.77
N GLU A 59 16.80 -11.62 12.44
CA GLU A 59 17.98 -11.55 11.58
C GLU A 59 18.84 -10.33 11.92
N SER A 60 18.20 -9.21 12.22
CA SER A 60 18.89 -7.97 12.59
C SER A 60 19.39 -7.97 14.03
N THR A 61 18.51 -8.14 15.01
CA THR A 61 18.78 -7.85 16.43
C THR A 61 19.46 -9.02 17.14
N PHE A 62 19.04 -10.25 16.84
CA PHE A 62 19.53 -11.43 17.57
C PHE A 62 20.64 -12.17 16.82
N GLN A 63 20.67 -12.10 15.48
CA GLN A 63 21.70 -12.73 14.64
C GLN A 63 22.77 -11.76 14.13
N GLY A 64 22.51 -10.44 14.15
CA GLY A 64 23.50 -9.42 13.80
C GLY A 64 23.81 -9.31 12.31
N HIS A 65 22.95 -9.80 11.41
CA HIS A 65 23.22 -9.81 9.97
C HIS A 65 23.14 -8.44 9.29
N HIS A 66 22.63 -7.40 9.98
CA HIS A 66 22.46 -6.05 9.44
C HIS A 66 23.75 -5.20 9.57
N THR A 67 24.78 -5.57 8.81
CA THR A 67 26.03 -4.77 8.69
C THR A 67 25.73 -3.35 8.14
N PRO A 68 26.65 -2.37 8.29
CA PRO A 68 26.44 -1.02 7.74
C PRO A 68 26.11 -1.00 6.24
N THR A 69 26.67 -1.93 5.46
CA THR A 69 26.35 -2.09 4.02
C THR A 69 24.88 -2.48 3.82
N VAL A 70 24.39 -3.47 4.57
CA VAL A 70 22.99 -3.93 4.50
C VAL A 70 22.04 -2.81 4.94
N GLN A 71 22.37 -2.10 6.03
CA GLN A 71 21.56 -0.97 6.50
C GLN A 71 21.48 0.15 5.46
N LYS A 72 22.59 0.46 4.76
CA LYS A 72 22.58 1.43 3.66
C LYS A 72 21.63 0.98 2.54
N GLY A 73 21.62 -0.31 2.20
CA GLY A 73 20.66 -0.89 1.25
C GLY A 73 19.21 -0.71 1.69
N LEU A 74 18.89 -1.04 2.94
CA LEU A 74 17.54 -0.87 3.50
C LEU A 74 17.09 0.61 3.49
N ARG A 75 17.99 1.56 3.75
CA ARG A 75 17.70 3.00 3.65
C ARG A 75 17.32 3.41 2.23
N TYR A 76 18.07 2.97 1.23
CA TYR A 76 17.71 3.22 -0.18
C TYR A 76 16.38 2.56 -0.53
N GLY A 77 16.15 1.32 -0.09
CA GLY A 77 14.87 0.63 -0.29
C GLY A 77 13.68 1.43 0.26
N MET A 78 13.81 1.97 1.48
CA MET A 78 12.74 2.78 2.08
C MET A 78 12.55 4.12 1.35
N ILE A 79 13.63 4.80 0.93
CA ILE A 79 13.53 6.03 0.14
C ILE A 79 12.79 5.77 -1.17
N LEU A 80 13.12 4.68 -1.87
CA LEU A 80 12.47 4.33 -3.13
C LEU A 80 10.99 3.95 -2.92
N PHE A 81 10.68 3.22 -1.85
CA PHE A 81 9.29 2.89 -1.48
C PHE A 81 8.45 4.14 -1.19
N ILE A 82 8.97 5.08 -0.38
CA ILE A 82 8.28 6.36 -0.11
C ILE A 82 8.14 7.17 -1.40
N THR A 83 9.16 7.14 -2.27
CA THR A 83 9.09 7.82 -3.57
C THR A 83 7.96 7.24 -4.42
N SER A 84 7.80 5.91 -4.50
CA SER A 84 6.66 5.32 -5.24
C SER A 84 5.29 5.72 -4.66
N GLU A 85 5.17 5.83 -3.33
CA GLU A 85 3.93 6.31 -2.69
C GLU A 85 3.64 7.77 -3.04
N ALA A 86 4.67 8.64 -3.10
CA ALA A 86 4.49 10.02 -3.54
C ALA A 86 3.94 10.11 -4.98
N PHE A 87 4.40 9.25 -5.88
CA PHE A 87 3.88 9.15 -7.26
C PHE A 87 2.46 8.57 -7.30
N PHE A 88 2.13 7.63 -6.43
CA PHE A 88 0.75 7.14 -6.27
C PHE A 88 -0.20 8.29 -5.89
N PHE A 89 0.18 9.13 -4.92
CA PHE A 89 -0.59 10.33 -4.56
C PHE A 89 -0.64 11.38 -5.67
N LEU A 90 0.46 11.56 -6.43
CA LEU A 90 0.49 12.45 -7.58
C LEU A 90 -0.59 12.10 -8.61
N GLY A 91 -0.92 10.81 -8.78
CA GLY A 91 -2.03 10.37 -9.62
C GLY A 91 -3.38 10.92 -9.17
N PHE A 92 -3.67 10.93 -7.86
CA PHE A 92 -4.91 11.50 -7.33
C PHE A 92 -4.94 13.03 -7.44
N PHE A 93 -3.82 13.71 -7.18
CA PHE A 93 -3.74 15.16 -7.41
C PHE A 93 -3.95 15.50 -8.89
N TRP A 94 -3.39 14.70 -9.80
CA TRP A 94 -3.60 14.89 -11.22
C TRP A 94 -5.08 14.73 -11.58
N ALA A 95 -5.75 13.67 -11.12
CA ALA A 95 -7.19 13.50 -11.32
C ALA A 95 -8.00 14.70 -10.79
N PHE A 96 -7.67 15.20 -9.59
CA PHE A 96 -8.31 16.38 -9.00
C PHE A 96 -8.10 17.65 -9.85
N PHE A 97 -6.86 17.96 -10.24
CA PHE A 97 -6.57 19.15 -11.05
C PHE A 97 -7.18 19.07 -12.44
N HIS A 98 -7.19 17.88 -13.05
CA HIS A 98 -7.84 17.65 -14.33
C HIS A 98 -9.34 18.00 -14.26
N SER A 99 -10.04 17.50 -13.24
CA SER A 99 -11.49 17.74 -13.09
C SER A 99 -11.84 19.15 -12.60
N SER A 100 -11.00 19.77 -11.75
CA SER A 100 -11.29 21.08 -11.16
C SER A 100 -10.89 22.27 -12.02
N LEU A 101 -9.81 22.16 -12.82
CA LEU A 101 -9.34 23.26 -13.68
C LEU A 101 -10.13 23.39 -14.98
N ALA A 102 -10.75 22.30 -15.45
CA ALA A 102 -11.61 22.29 -16.64
C ALA A 102 -12.94 21.54 -16.36
N PRO A 103 -13.86 22.14 -15.58
CA PRO A 103 -15.11 21.50 -15.20
C PRO A 103 -16.00 21.23 -16.42
N THR A 104 -16.61 20.05 -16.49
CA THR A 104 -17.51 19.71 -17.59
C THR A 104 -18.85 20.46 -17.47
N PRO A 105 -19.60 20.65 -18.59
CA PRO A 105 -20.89 21.32 -18.55
C PRO A 105 -21.91 20.66 -17.62
N GLU A 106 -21.84 19.35 -17.41
CA GLU A 106 -22.71 18.59 -16.51
C GLU A 106 -22.53 19.01 -15.04
N LEU A 107 -21.37 19.57 -14.68
CA LEU A 107 -21.07 20.12 -13.35
C LEU A 107 -21.51 21.60 -13.20
N GLY A 108 -22.07 22.19 -14.26
CA GLY A 108 -22.43 23.61 -14.32
C GLY A 108 -21.28 24.53 -14.79
N GLY A 109 -20.20 23.96 -15.34
CA GLY A 109 -19.07 24.73 -15.89
C GLY A 109 -18.24 25.48 -14.84
N GLN A 110 -18.34 25.09 -13.56
CA GLN A 110 -17.63 25.72 -12.45
C GLN A 110 -17.13 24.69 -11.44
N TRP A 111 -16.16 25.09 -10.62
CA TRP A 111 -15.67 24.32 -9.49
C TRP A 111 -15.74 25.16 -8.20
N PRO A 112 -16.30 24.65 -7.09
CA PRO A 112 -16.95 23.34 -6.92
C PRO A 112 -18.21 23.17 -7.78
N PRO A 113 -18.62 21.91 -8.09
CA PRO A 113 -19.83 21.65 -8.87
C PRO A 113 -21.09 22.26 -8.24
N THR A 114 -22.07 22.56 -9.07
CA THR A 114 -23.36 23.09 -8.62
C THR A 114 -24.00 22.19 -7.54
N GLY A 115 -24.39 22.79 -6.41
CA GLY A 115 -25.01 22.08 -5.28
C GLY A 115 -24.04 21.50 -4.24
N VAL A 116 -22.73 21.48 -4.52
CA VAL A 116 -21.72 21.05 -3.54
C VAL A 116 -21.35 22.22 -2.62
N LYS A 117 -21.49 22.03 -1.31
CA LYS A 117 -21.01 22.98 -0.30
C LYS A 117 -19.65 22.52 0.22
N PRO A 118 -18.54 23.22 -0.08
CA PRO A 118 -17.23 22.82 0.40
C PRO A 118 -17.14 22.99 1.92
N LEU A 119 -16.32 22.16 2.56
CA LEU A 119 -15.95 22.33 3.96
C LEU A 119 -15.19 23.65 4.13
N ASN A 120 -15.41 24.35 5.23
CA ASN A 120 -14.64 25.55 5.55
C ASN A 120 -13.23 25.12 6.01
N PRO A 121 -12.16 25.52 5.29
CA PRO A 121 -10.81 25.10 5.64
C PRO A 121 -10.29 25.75 6.94
N LEU A 122 -11.01 26.75 7.48
CA LEU A 122 -10.66 27.47 8.71
C LEU A 122 -11.61 27.16 9.88
N GLU A 123 -12.57 26.26 9.70
CA GLU A 123 -13.45 25.82 10.78
C GLU A 123 -12.71 24.79 11.65
N VAL A 124 -12.59 25.08 12.96
CA VAL A 124 -11.94 24.25 13.99
C VAL A 124 -12.99 23.74 14.95
#